data_AF-A0A953Q5M8-F1
#
_entry.id   AF-A0A953Q5M8-F1
#
_cell.length_a   1.000
_cell.length_b   1.000
_cell.length_c   1.000
_cell.angle_alpha   90.00
_cell.angle_beta   90.00
_cell.angle_gamma   90.00
#
_symmetry.space_group_name_H-M   'P 1'
#
loop_
_entity.id
_entity.type
_entity.pdbx_description
1 polymer ?
#
loop_
_entity_poly.entity_id
_entity_poly.type
_entity_poly.pdbx_seq_one_letter_code
_entity_poly.pdbx_strand_id
1 'polypeptide(L)'
;MESAERAGQSGRVGEKEQETRNIRRLQLMISMVMSVISQDPNLTVEEASELAANAKRAALAMFPDKELAYDLLYKPRLQRLMNERFRLQ
;
A
#
# COMPACT_ATOMS: atom_id res chain seq x y z
N MET A 1 3.75 -41.09 3.84
CA MET A 1 4.50 -39.81 3.70
C MET A 1 3.84 -38.86 2.69
N GLU A 2 3.18 -39.34 1.63
CA GLU A 2 2.46 -38.51 0.64
C GLU A 2 1.35 -37.57 1.18
N SER A 3 0.70 -37.92 2.28
CA SER A 3 -0.42 -37.13 2.82
C SER A 3 0.01 -35.79 3.44
N ALA A 4 1.26 -35.67 3.88
CA ALA A 4 1.81 -34.43 4.46
C ALA A 4 2.24 -33.42 3.37
N GLU A 5 2.69 -33.90 2.21
CA GLU A 5 3.13 -33.05 1.10
C GLU A 5 1.96 -32.35 0.39
N ARG A 6 0.80 -33.01 0.29
CA ARG A 6 -0.41 -32.40 -0.27
C ARG A 6 -0.99 -31.28 0.60
N ALA A 7 -0.91 -31.40 1.93
CA ALA A 7 -1.38 -30.37 2.86
C ALA A 7 -0.51 -29.09 2.78
N GLY A 8 0.81 -29.25 2.65
CA GLY A 8 1.74 -28.13 2.49
C GLY A 8 1.65 -27.40 1.14
N GLN A 9 1.21 -28.07 0.07
CA GLN A 9 0.95 -27.42 -1.22
C GLN A 9 -0.34 -26.60 -1.23
N SER A 10 -1.41 -27.08 -0.59
CA SER A 10 -2.68 -26.34 -0.52
C SER A 10 -2.57 -25.04 0.29
N GLY A 11 -1.80 -25.06 1.40
CA GLY A 11 -1.53 -23.85 2.20
C GLY A 11 -0.80 -22.75 1.42
N ARG A 12 0.24 -23.12 0.65
CA ARG A 12 1.03 -22.16 -0.16
C ARG A 12 0.23 -21.51 -1.29
N VAL A 13 -0.74 -22.23 -1.86
CA VAL A 13 -1.64 -21.67 -2.89
C VAL A 13 -2.57 -20.64 -2.25
N GLY A 14 -3.14 -20.95 -1.08
CA GLY A 14 -3.98 -20.00 -0.33
C GLY A 14 -3.25 -18.71 0.08
N GLU A 15 -1.99 -18.82 0.51
CA GLU A 15 -1.15 -17.67 0.85
C GLU A 15 -0.86 -16.77 -0.37
N LYS A 16 -0.53 -17.35 -1.53
CA LYS A 16 -0.28 -16.60 -2.77
C LYS A 16 -1.53 -15.91 -3.29
N GLU A 17 -2.68 -16.56 -3.21
CA GLU A 17 -3.95 -15.95 -3.59
C GLU A 17 -4.31 -14.79 -2.66
N GLN A 18 -4.09 -14.96 -1.36
CA GLN A 18 -4.33 -13.90 -0.38
C GLN A 18 -3.40 -12.71 -0.62
N GLU A 19 -2.12 -12.98 -0.91
CA GLU A 19 -1.16 -11.96 -1.27
C GLU A 19 -1.57 -11.20 -2.53
N THR A 20 -2.02 -11.92 -3.58
CA THR A 20 -2.54 -11.32 -4.81
C THR A 20 -3.77 -10.44 -4.54
N ARG A 21 -4.68 -10.89 -3.68
CA ARG A 21 -5.85 -10.09 -3.26
C ARG A 21 -5.43 -8.83 -2.51
N ASN A 22 -4.47 -8.94 -1.60
CA ASN A 22 -3.92 -7.81 -0.86
C ASN A 22 -3.23 -6.81 -1.81
N ILE A 23 -2.50 -7.28 -2.84
CA ILE A 23 -1.81 -6.41 -3.80
C ILE A 23 -2.83 -5.56 -4.56
N ARG A 24 -3.90 -6.20 -5.07
CA ARG A 24 -4.98 -5.49 -5.77
C ARG A 24 -5.66 -4.47 -4.88
N ARG A 25 -5.95 -4.83 -3.62
CA ARG A 25 -6.55 -3.93 -2.63
C ARG A 25 -5.64 -2.73 -2.34
N LEU A 26 -4.35 -2.97 -2.13
CA LEU A 26 -3.37 -1.91 -1.88
C LEU A 26 -3.24 -0.98 -3.09
N GLN A 27 -3.19 -1.52 -4.31
CA GLN A 27 -3.13 -0.71 -5.53
C GLN A 27 -4.34 0.22 -5.65
N LEU A 28 -5.56 -0.29 -5.42
CA LEU A 28 -6.77 0.53 -5.41
C LEU A 28 -6.72 1.61 -4.33
N MET A 29 -6.35 1.24 -3.11
CA MET A 29 -6.23 2.16 -1.98
C MET A 29 -5.24 3.29 -2.26
N ILE A 30 -4.06 2.96 -2.77
CA ILE A 30 -3.03 3.94 -3.10
C ILE A 30 -3.50 4.87 -4.20
N SER A 31 -4.14 4.34 -5.26
CA SER A 31 -4.72 5.17 -6.32
C SER A 31 -5.77 6.14 -5.77
N MET A 32 -6.62 5.70 -4.84
CA MET A 32 -7.60 6.58 -4.18
C MET A 32 -6.92 7.68 -3.36
N VAL A 33 -5.93 7.33 -2.54
CA VAL A 33 -5.16 8.31 -1.74
C VAL A 33 -4.49 9.35 -2.63
N MET A 34 -3.83 8.91 -3.71
CA MET A 34 -3.22 9.83 -4.68
C MET A 34 -4.26 10.73 -5.34
N SER A 35 -5.44 10.20 -5.69
CA SER A 35 -6.54 10.97 -6.27
C SER A 35 -7.02 12.06 -5.33
N VAL A 36 -7.26 11.73 -4.05
CA VAL A 36 -7.72 12.71 -3.04
C VAL A 36 -6.69 13.82 -2.84
N ILE A 37 -5.41 13.47 -2.65
CA ILE A 37 -4.33 14.45 -2.48
C ILE A 37 -4.21 15.37 -3.70
N SER A 38 -4.38 14.82 -4.91
CA SER A 38 -4.25 15.59 -6.15
C SER A 38 -5.45 16.50 -6.43
N GLN A 39 -6.67 16.07 -6.09
CA GLN A 39 -7.90 16.67 -6.62
C GLN A 39 -8.63 17.57 -5.63
N ASP A 40 -8.48 17.32 -4.32
CA ASP A 40 -9.16 18.14 -3.33
C ASP A 40 -8.43 19.48 -3.15
N PRO A 41 -9.05 20.63 -3.52
CA PRO A 41 -8.42 21.94 -3.39
C PRO A 41 -8.29 22.39 -1.93
N ASN A 42 -9.15 21.89 -1.03
CA ASN A 42 -9.23 22.31 0.37
C ASN A 42 -8.37 21.46 1.30
N LEU A 43 -7.85 20.33 0.79
CA LEU A 43 -7.00 19.43 1.57
C LEU A 43 -5.73 20.15 2.02
N THR A 44 -5.48 20.14 3.32
CA THR A 44 -4.29 20.71 3.93
C THR A 44 -3.10 19.76 3.82
N VAL A 45 -1.88 20.29 4.04
CA VAL A 45 -0.67 19.47 4.06
C VAL A 45 -0.69 18.44 5.20
N GLU A 46 -1.31 18.78 6.32
CA GLU A 46 -1.44 17.91 7.49
C GLU A 46 -2.36 16.73 7.20
N GLU A 47 -3.56 16.99 6.66
CA GLU A 47 -4.51 15.94 6.26
C GLU A 47 -3.92 15.04 5.16
N ALA A 48 -3.24 15.63 4.17
CA ALA A 48 -2.58 14.87 3.11
C ALA A 48 -1.45 13.98 3.67
N SER A 49 -0.68 14.48 4.64
CA SER A 49 0.34 13.70 5.34
C SER A 49 -0.26 12.57 6.16
N GLU A 50 -1.39 12.81 6.81
CA GLU A 50 -2.13 11.79 7.55
C GLU A 50 -2.68 10.69 6.60
N LEU A 51 -3.22 11.06 5.44
CA LEU A 51 -3.64 10.10 4.41
C LEU A 51 -2.48 9.20 3.94
N ALA A 52 -1.30 9.78 3.71
CA ALA A 52 -0.12 9.02 3.35
C ALA A 52 0.33 8.07 4.48
N ALA A 53 0.32 8.54 5.73
CA ALA A 53 0.65 7.73 6.90
C ALA A 53 -0.36 6.57 7.09
N ASN A 54 -1.65 6.83 6.88
CA ASN A 54 -2.72 5.83 6.92
C ASN A 54 -2.54 4.77 5.84
N ALA A 55 -2.18 5.18 4.62
CA ALA A 55 -1.87 4.26 3.53
C ALA A 55 -0.69 3.33 3.87
N LYS A 56 0.38 3.87 4.47
CA LYS A 56 1.52 3.07 4.94
C LYS A 56 1.09 2.08 6.01
N ARG A 57 0.36 2.52 7.04
CA ARG A 57 -0.15 1.64 8.12
C ARG A 57 -1.01 0.49 7.56
N ALA A 58 -1.90 0.80 6.63
CA ALA A 58 -2.74 -0.21 5.99
C ALA A 58 -1.93 -1.20 5.15
N ALA A 59 -0.90 -0.73 4.43
CA ALA A 59 0.00 -1.61 3.68
C ALA A 59 0.75 -2.58 4.61
N LEU A 60 1.30 -2.09 5.73
CA LEU A 60 2.02 -2.92 6.69
C LEU A 60 1.09 -3.93 7.39
N ALA A 61 -0.17 -3.58 7.63
CA ALA A 61 -1.16 -4.52 8.15
C ALA A 61 -1.52 -5.63 7.15
N MET A 62 -1.54 -5.32 5.85
CA MET A 62 -1.81 -6.30 4.78
C MET A 62 -0.60 -7.17 4.42
N PHE A 63 0.60 -6.64 4.63
CA PHE A 63 1.88 -7.29 4.33
C PHE A 63 2.86 -7.07 5.48
N PRO A 64 2.72 -7.85 6.57
CA PRO A 64 3.74 -7.90 7.61
C PRO A 64 5.10 -8.19 6.95
N ASP A 65 6.14 -7.51 7.41
CA ASP A 65 7.53 -7.66 6.95
C ASP A 65 7.84 -7.13 5.53
N LYS A 66 6.89 -6.50 4.83
CA LYS A 66 7.12 -5.91 3.48
C LYS A 66 7.24 -4.39 3.48
N GLU A 67 7.69 -3.79 4.59
CA GLU A 67 7.88 -2.34 4.70
C GLU A 67 8.83 -1.78 3.65
N LEU A 68 9.99 -2.43 3.45
CA LEU A 68 10.98 -1.99 2.47
C LEU A 68 10.39 -1.95 1.04
N ALA A 69 9.56 -2.93 0.69
CA ALA A 69 8.91 -2.96 -0.63
C ALA A 69 7.94 -1.80 -0.79
N TYR A 70 7.15 -1.48 0.25
CA TYR A 70 6.27 -0.31 0.24
C TYR A 70 7.07 0.98 0.07
N ASP A 71 8.14 1.15 0.86
CA ASP A 71 8.97 2.35 0.84
C ASP A 71 9.67 2.54 -0.51
N LEU A 72 10.06 1.48 -1.20
CA LEU A 72 10.65 1.58 -2.54
C LEU A 72 9.62 1.92 -3.63
N LEU A 73 8.40 1.39 -3.55
CA LEU A 73 7.40 1.50 -4.60
C LEU A 73 6.51 2.75 -4.49
N TYR A 74 6.10 3.10 -3.28
CA TYR A 74 5.01 4.06 -3.06
C TYR A 74 5.45 5.36 -2.42
N LYS A 75 6.39 5.31 -1.45
CA LYS A 75 6.94 6.50 -0.80
C LYS A 75 7.46 7.56 -1.79
N PRO A 76 8.29 7.25 -2.81
CA PRO A 76 8.76 8.26 -3.75
C PRO A 76 7.64 8.88 -4.58
N ARG A 77 6.56 8.14 -4.86
CA ARG A 77 5.40 8.65 -5.61
C ARG A 77 4.58 9.62 -4.76
N LEU A 78 4.31 9.24 -3.51
CA LEU A 78 3.60 10.09 -2.56
C LEU A 78 4.40 11.36 -2.25
N GLN A 79 5.72 11.25 -2.04
CA GLN A 79 6.57 12.42 -1.81
C GLN A 79 6.54 13.41 -2.98
N ARG A 80 6.67 12.94 -4.22
CA ARG A 80 6.55 13.82 -5.40
C ARG A 80 5.20 14.51 -5.46
N LEU A 81 4.11 13.76 -5.25
CA LEU A 81 2.76 14.31 -5.24
C LEU A 81 2.59 15.39 -4.16
N MET A 82 3.10 15.15 -2.95
CA MET A 82 3.06 16.12 -1.85
C MET A 82 3.87 17.39 -2.20
N ASN A 83 5.08 17.23 -2.73
CA ASN A 83 5.93 18.35 -3.12
C ASN A 83 5.30 19.18 -4.24
N GLU A 84 4.69 18.54 -5.24
CA GLU A 84 4.01 19.23 -6.34
C GLU A 84 2.74 19.96 -5.86
N ARG A 85 1.90 19.29 -5.05
CA ARG A 85 0.61 19.83 -4.59
C ARG A 85 0.77 20.99 -3.60
N PHE A 86 1.76 20.90 -2.72
CA PHE A 86 1.95 21.84 -1.60
C PHE A 86 3.22 22.70 -1.73
N ARG A 87 3.99 22.54 -2.81
CA ARG A 87 5.24 23.28 -3.09
C ARG A 87 6.26 23.17 -1.97
N LEU A 88 6.34 21.98 -1.37
CA LEU A 88 7.34 21.64 -0.35
C LEU A 88 8.68 21.47 -1.06
N GLN A 89 9.63 22.39 -0.79
CA GLN A 89 10.99 22.33 -1.31
C GLN A 89 11.91 21.55 -0.37
#